data_AF-A0AAV7A657-F1
#
_entry.id   AF-A0AAV7A657-F1
#
_cell.length_a   1.000
_cell.length_b   1.000
_cell.length_c   1.000
_cell.angle_alpha   90.00
_cell.angle_beta   90.00
_cell.angle_gamma   90.00
#
_symmetry.space_group_name_H-M   'P 1'
#
loop_
_entity.id
_entity.type
_entity.pdbx_description
1 polymer ?
#
loop_
_entity_poly.entity_id
_entity_poly.type
_entity_poly.pdbx_seq_one_letter_code
_entity_poly.pdbx_strand_id
1 'polypeptide(L)'
;MMAALQSLLLLWLLVVCPPVTGMNGIGAIMRSHSLPLIRTLMDHGPLKPRGAAKHDLSLQHLRFMLGLYKRSADGEGRTKASRPAGAAVRLVRPVSQAPFISEKKWRIQNLKFILQNIKTEELMKAIVMYPRTMFLGDGYYLCKVDLLPSAGLFTKTRVPPGIWVWAETDITSHIRSLLDDANRSLHVQLLCRSVGNRNTRSLAVSASHIPFLLLHFNPKFHNRSTEKILTSISEKPEPRVLRRKPRQVGTFGIKLPKLSNQSEQLKNHCSLRPFWVSFHQLGWDHWIIAPHRYNPGYCKGDCPRLLHAGYNSPNHAIIQNFINQVVDGSVPRPSCVPYSYGPISVLMIEPGGNILYKEYENMIAESCTCR
;
A
#
# COMPACT_ATOMS: atom_id res chain seq x y z
N MET A 1 61.36 21.90 39.32
CA MET A 1 59.99 21.63 39.83
C MET A 1 58.92 22.12 38.85
N MET A 2 59.04 21.81 37.55
CA MET A 2 58.07 22.19 36.51
C MET A 2 57.82 21.08 35.44
N ALA A 3 58.48 19.92 35.54
CA ALA A 3 58.35 18.84 34.55
C ALA A 3 57.34 17.73 34.95
N ALA A 4 56.80 17.77 36.18
CA ALA A 4 55.84 16.77 36.66
C ALA A 4 54.36 17.21 36.55
N LEU A 5 54.09 18.49 36.26
CA LEU A 5 52.72 18.99 36.07
C LEU A 5 52.23 18.93 34.61
N GLN A 6 53.13 18.86 33.63
CA GLN A 6 52.74 18.78 32.21
C GLN A 6 52.26 17.38 31.80
N SER A 7 52.75 16.31 32.43
CA SER A 7 52.35 14.93 32.09
C SER A 7 50.96 14.54 32.63
N LEU A 8 50.48 15.20 33.69
CA LEU A 8 49.14 14.98 34.25
C LEU A 8 48.04 15.77 33.53
N LEU A 9 48.36 16.92 32.93
CA LEU A 9 47.42 17.69 32.12
C LEU A 9 47.13 17.04 30.75
N LEU A 10 48.13 16.38 30.16
CA LEU A 10 47.99 15.65 28.90
C LEU A 10 47.20 14.34 29.04
N LEU A 11 47.23 13.69 30.21
CA LEU A 11 46.40 12.51 30.48
C LEU A 11 44.93 12.86 30.81
N TRP A 12 44.65 14.04 31.36
CA TRP A 12 43.29 14.49 31.65
C TRP A 12 42.51 14.97 30.41
N LEU A 13 43.21 15.50 29.39
CA LEU A 13 42.59 15.91 28.12
C LEU A 13 42.18 14.74 27.21
N LEU A 14 42.67 13.52 27.47
CA LEU A 14 42.34 12.32 26.70
C LEU A 14 41.09 11.58 27.21
N VAL A 15 40.47 12.00 28.32
CA VAL A 15 39.34 11.28 28.95
C VAL A 15 37.98 12.01 28.80
N VAL A 16 37.93 13.26 28.30
CA VAL A 16 36.67 14.05 28.29
C VAL A 16 36.22 14.58 26.92
N CYS A 17 36.90 14.29 25.80
CA CYS A 17 36.44 14.71 24.47
C CYS A 17 36.44 13.56 23.45
N PRO A 18 35.27 13.07 22.97
CA PRO A 18 35.24 12.25 21.76
C PRO A 18 35.51 13.16 20.54
N PRO A 19 36.09 12.63 19.45
CA PRO A 19 36.41 13.42 18.28
C PRO A 19 35.13 13.84 17.57
N VAL A 20 34.93 15.14 17.41
CA VAL A 20 33.95 15.72 16.49
C VAL A 20 34.48 15.51 15.06
N THR A 21 34.18 14.35 14.48
CA THR A 21 34.32 14.13 13.05
C THR A 21 33.02 14.50 12.36
N GLY A 22 33.09 15.53 11.51
CA GLY A 22 32.47 15.58 10.18
C GLY A 22 30.95 15.40 10.10
N MET A 23 30.28 16.48 9.72
CA MET A 23 28.89 16.51 9.26
C MET A 23 28.55 15.32 8.34
N ASN A 24 27.75 14.39 8.85
CA ASN A 24 26.96 13.43 8.07
C ASN A 24 25.59 13.29 8.73
N GLY A 25 24.81 14.38 8.66
CA GLY A 25 23.39 14.38 9.01
C GLY A 25 22.61 13.58 7.97
N ILE A 26 22.54 12.27 8.16
CA ILE A 26 21.53 11.29 7.68
C ILE A 26 21.70 9.94 8.43
N GLY A 27 22.81 9.70 9.15
CA GLY A 27 23.07 8.41 9.84
C GLY A 27 22.42 8.21 11.22
N ALA A 28 21.88 9.25 11.86
CA ALA A 28 21.43 9.18 13.25
C ALA A 28 19.97 8.70 13.46
N ILE A 29 19.26 8.27 12.41
CA ILE A 29 17.92 7.67 12.51
C ILE A 29 17.98 6.12 12.57
N MET A 30 19.15 5.51 12.40
CA MET A 30 19.31 4.04 12.31
C MET A 30 19.48 3.29 13.63
N ARG A 31 19.12 3.88 14.78
CA ARG A 31 19.11 3.20 16.09
C ARG A 31 17.81 3.34 16.88
N SER A 32 16.69 3.54 16.20
CA SER A 32 15.38 3.20 16.74
C SER A 32 14.93 1.88 16.10
N HIS A 33 14.30 1.01 16.89
CA HIS A 33 13.63 -0.17 16.37
C HIS A 33 12.80 0.24 15.15
N SER A 34 13.25 -0.16 13.96
CA SER A 34 12.67 0.26 12.68
C SER A 34 11.15 0.07 12.76
N LEU A 35 10.40 1.17 12.64
CA LEU A 35 8.93 1.13 12.61
C LEU A 35 8.51 0.07 11.59
N PRO A 36 7.70 -0.94 11.97
CA PRO A 36 7.44 -2.13 11.15
C PRO A 36 6.84 -1.79 9.79
N LEU A 37 6.16 -0.65 9.68
CA LEU A 37 5.65 -0.11 8.42
C LEU A 37 6.78 0.39 7.49
N ILE A 38 7.75 1.14 8.01
CA ILE A 38 8.92 1.57 7.22
C ILE A 38 9.71 0.33 6.81
N ARG A 39 9.88 -0.63 7.73
CA ARG A 39 10.49 -1.92 7.40
C ARG A 39 9.69 -2.69 6.35
N THR A 40 8.36 -2.67 6.37
CA THR A 40 7.53 -3.32 5.32
C THR A 40 7.71 -2.62 3.97
N LEU A 41 7.72 -1.29 3.95
CA LEU A 41 7.95 -0.51 2.73
C LEU A 41 9.39 -0.68 2.20
N MET A 42 10.37 -0.88 3.10
CA MET A 42 11.77 -1.14 2.76
C MET A 42 12.06 -2.62 2.41
N ASP A 43 11.43 -3.58 3.09
CA ASP A 43 11.55 -5.04 2.86
C ASP A 43 10.91 -5.43 1.52
N HIS A 44 9.94 -4.65 1.04
CA HIS A 44 9.40 -4.76 -0.32
C HIS A 44 10.13 -3.89 -1.36
N GLY A 45 11.07 -3.04 -0.94
CA GLY A 45 11.91 -2.24 -1.82
C GLY A 45 13.14 -3.03 -2.27
N PRO A 46 13.58 -2.91 -3.53
CA PRO A 46 14.85 -3.51 -3.94
C PRO A 46 16.01 -2.85 -3.18
N LEU A 47 16.87 -3.67 -2.57
CA LEU A 47 18.18 -3.23 -2.10
C LEU A 47 18.92 -2.60 -3.28
N LYS A 48 19.21 -1.29 -3.16
CA LYS A 48 20.12 -0.45 -3.95
C LYS A 48 20.40 -0.97 -5.38
N PRO A 49 19.77 -0.39 -6.43
CA PRO A 49 19.97 -0.88 -7.79
C PRO A 49 21.43 -0.71 -8.24
N ARG A 50 22.11 -1.83 -8.51
CA ARG A 50 23.08 -1.84 -9.62
C ARG A 50 22.23 -1.73 -10.87
N GLY A 51 22.34 -0.58 -11.56
CA GLY A 51 21.33 -0.06 -12.48
C GLY A 51 20.69 -1.08 -13.42
N ALA A 52 19.41 -1.38 -13.19
CA ALA A 52 18.47 -1.98 -14.15
C ALA A 52 17.14 -2.25 -13.43
N ALA A 53 16.13 -1.37 -13.50
CA ALA A 53 14.79 -1.73 -13.00
C ALA A 53 13.60 -0.96 -13.60
N LYS A 54 13.81 0.20 -14.26
CA LYS A 54 12.69 0.88 -14.98
C LYS A 54 12.47 0.35 -16.40
N HIS A 55 13.44 -0.35 -17.00
CA HIS A 55 13.46 -0.65 -18.44
C HIS A 55 13.00 -2.06 -18.86
N ASP A 56 12.70 -2.98 -17.94
CA ASP A 56 12.30 -4.38 -18.28
C ASP A 56 10.80 -4.70 -18.05
N LEU A 57 9.96 -3.65 -17.92
CA LEU A 57 8.52 -3.86 -17.85
C LEU A 57 7.91 -3.82 -19.24
N SER A 58 7.28 -4.92 -19.66
CA SER A 58 6.45 -4.91 -20.85
C SER A 58 5.35 -3.85 -20.72
N LEU A 59 5.33 -2.93 -21.69
CA LEU A 59 4.49 -1.74 -21.70
C LEU A 59 2.99 -2.07 -21.51
N GLN A 60 2.56 -3.27 -21.94
CA GLN A 60 1.18 -3.72 -21.81
C GLN A 60 0.79 -4.09 -20.38
N HIS A 61 1.67 -4.78 -19.64
CA HIS A 61 1.40 -5.22 -18.27
C HIS A 61 1.34 -3.99 -17.35
N LEU A 62 2.26 -3.06 -17.58
CA LEU A 62 2.26 -1.76 -16.91
C LEU A 62 0.99 -0.97 -17.22
N ARG A 63 0.58 -0.87 -18.50
CA ARG A 63 -0.66 -0.18 -18.89
C ARG A 63 -1.89 -0.81 -18.25
N PHE A 64 -1.97 -2.14 -18.19
CA PHE A 64 -3.05 -2.86 -17.53
C PHE A 64 -3.14 -2.49 -16.04
N MET A 65 -2.02 -2.59 -15.33
CA MET A 65 -1.97 -2.32 -13.88
C MET A 65 -2.18 -0.84 -13.56
N LEU A 66 -1.69 0.09 -14.40
CA LEU A 66 -2.02 1.51 -14.30
C LEU A 66 -3.53 1.76 -14.51
N GLY A 67 -4.15 1.04 -15.43
CA GLY A 67 -5.60 1.07 -15.62
C GLY A 67 -6.36 0.59 -14.37
N LEU A 68 -5.88 -0.48 -13.74
CA LEU A 68 -6.44 -0.99 -12.48
C LEU A 68 -6.27 0.03 -11.35
N TYR A 69 -5.10 0.63 -11.21
CA TYR A 69 -4.82 1.69 -10.24
C TYR A 69 -5.77 2.88 -10.43
N LYS A 70 -5.88 3.43 -11.65
CA LYS A 70 -6.73 4.59 -11.95
C LYS A 70 -8.22 4.36 -11.68
N ARG A 71 -8.69 3.11 -11.80
CA ARG A 71 -10.06 2.72 -11.41
C ARG A 71 -10.26 2.62 -9.91
N SER A 72 -9.18 2.36 -9.16
CA SER A 72 -9.24 2.06 -7.72
C SER A 72 -8.86 3.27 -6.86
N ALA A 73 -8.04 4.19 -7.37
CA ALA A 73 -7.52 5.34 -6.64
C ALA A 73 -7.43 6.61 -7.51
N ASP A 74 -7.25 7.75 -6.86
CA ASP A 74 -6.92 9.02 -7.51
C ASP A 74 -5.41 9.19 -7.79
N GLY A 75 -5.01 10.36 -8.29
CA GLY A 75 -3.61 10.66 -8.60
C GLY A 75 -2.69 10.75 -7.38
N GLU A 76 -3.25 10.88 -6.18
CA GLU A 76 -2.55 10.97 -4.89
C GLU A 76 -2.63 9.67 -4.10
N GLY A 77 -3.29 8.65 -4.64
CA GLY A 77 -3.44 7.34 -4.02
C GLY A 77 -4.59 7.23 -3.03
N ARG A 78 -5.49 8.22 -2.93
CA ARG A 78 -6.71 8.03 -2.12
C ARG A 78 -7.62 7.02 -2.79
N THR A 79 -8.12 6.08 -2.01
CA THR A 79 -8.98 5.00 -2.48
C THR A 79 -10.34 5.55 -2.90
N LYS A 80 -10.88 5.01 -3.99
CA LYS A 80 -12.26 5.27 -4.41
C LYS A 80 -13.15 4.27 -3.66
N ALA A 81 -14.30 4.72 -3.15
CA ALA A 81 -15.19 3.99 -2.25
C ALA A 81 -15.79 2.65 -2.79
N SER A 82 -15.36 2.17 -3.96
CA SER A 82 -15.92 1.00 -4.65
C SER A 82 -15.20 -0.33 -4.37
N ARG A 83 -14.09 -0.34 -3.61
CA ARG A 83 -13.33 -1.57 -3.32
C ARG A 83 -13.23 -1.86 -1.82
N PRO A 84 -13.14 -3.16 -1.44
CA PRO A 84 -12.88 -3.54 -0.05
C PRO A 84 -11.51 -3.02 0.38
N ALA A 85 -11.46 -2.45 1.58
CA ALA A 85 -10.23 -1.93 2.18
C ALA A 85 -9.14 -3.02 2.27
N GLY A 86 -7.89 -2.61 2.09
CA GLY A 86 -6.71 -3.50 2.17
C GLY A 86 -6.51 -4.44 0.98
N ALA A 87 -7.17 -4.21 -0.16
CA ALA A 87 -7.04 -5.06 -1.34
C ALA A 87 -5.61 -5.05 -1.90
N ALA A 88 -5.09 -6.23 -2.22
CA ALA A 88 -3.82 -6.40 -2.92
C ALA A 88 -3.98 -7.26 -4.19
N VAL A 89 -3.37 -6.82 -5.29
CA VAL A 89 -3.40 -7.48 -6.59
C VAL A 89 -1.98 -7.51 -7.17
N ARG A 90 -1.43 -8.71 -7.39
CA ARG A 90 -0.12 -8.92 -8.00
C ARG A 90 -0.28 -9.43 -9.42
N LEU A 91 0.42 -8.79 -10.36
CA LEU A 91 0.61 -9.26 -11.72
C LEU A 91 1.94 -10.01 -11.82
N VAL A 92 1.87 -11.30 -12.13
CA VAL A 92 3.03 -12.17 -12.33
C VAL A 92 3.23 -12.42 -13.82
N ARG A 93 4.44 -12.16 -14.30
CA ARG A 93 4.85 -12.40 -15.69
C ARG A 93 5.37 -13.83 -15.88
N PRO A 94 5.26 -14.41 -17.09
CA PRO A 94 5.94 -15.66 -17.39
C PRO A 94 7.45 -15.43 -17.40
N VAL A 95 8.19 -16.31 -16.73
CA VAL A 95 9.66 -16.30 -16.66
C VAL A 95 10.27 -16.79 -17.98
N SER A 96 9.61 -17.72 -18.65
CA SER A 96 10.01 -18.19 -19.98
C SER A 96 8.81 -18.33 -20.91
N GLN A 97 9.03 -18.03 -22.18
CA GLN A 97 8.03 -18.11 -23.24
C GLN A 97 8.62 -18.91 -24.39
N ALA A 98 8.10 -20.12 -24.61
CA ALA A 98 8.52 -20.92 -25.75
C ALA A 98 8.06 -20.26 -27.07
N PRO A 99 8.76 -20.49 -28.20
CA PRO A 99 8.24 -20.10 -29.50
C PRO A 99 6.92 -20.82 -29.78
N PHE A 100 6.09 -20.24 -30.64
CA PHE A 100 4.86 -20.89 -31.07
C PHE A 100 5.19 -22.14 -31.88
N ILE A 101 4.68 -23.29 -31.44
CA ILE A 101 4.70 -24.55 -32.16
C ILE A 101 3.44 -24.59 -33.03
N SER A 102 3.60 -24.86 -34.33
CA SER A 102 2.47 -24.94 -35.25
C SER A 102 2.08 -26.40 -35.49
N GLU A 103 0.86 -26.75 -35.07
CA GLU A 103 0.28 -28.08 -35.25
C GLU A 103 -1.03 -27.96 -36.06
N LYS A 104 -0.97 -28.28 -37.35
CA LYS A 104 -2.10 -28.17 -38.28
C LYS A 104 -2.71 -26.75 -38.28
N LYS A 105 -3.92 -26.59 -37.71
CA LYS A 105 -4.66 -25.31 -37.61
C LYS A 105 -4.43 -24.56 -36.29
N TRP A 106 -3.61 -25.13 -35.40
CA TRP A 106 -3.34 -24.61 -34.07
C TRP A 106 -1.92 -24.05 -33.98
N ARG A 107 -1.77 -22.94 -33.27
CA ARG A 107 -0.49 -22.46 -32.75
C ARG A 107 -0.51 -22.58 -31.24
N ILE A 108 0.50 -23.23 -30.68
CA ILE A 108 0.59 -23.55 -29.26
C ILE A 108 1.83 -22.86 -28.71
N GLN A 109 1.69 -22.16 -27.58
CA GLN A 109 2.80 -21.56 -26.86
C GLN A 109 2.80 -21.99 -25.40
N ASN A 110 3.94 -22.47 -24.93
CA ASN A 110 4.14 -22.85 -23.54
C ASN A 110 4.72 -21.68 -22.73
N LEU A 111 4.09 -21.40 -21.59
CA LEU A 111 4.45 -20.33 -20.67
C LEU A 111 4.76 -20.94 -19.30
N LYS A 112 5.88 -20.52 -18.69
CA LYS A 112 6.26 -20.92 -17.33
C LYS A 112 6.18 -19.73 -16.40
N PHE A 113 5.46 -19.88 -15.29
CA PHE A 113 5.38 -18.91 -14.21
C PHE A 113 6.02 -19.48 -12.95
N ILE A 114 6.67 -18.61 -12.16
CA ILE A 114 7.26 -18.97 -10.87
C ILE A 114 6.52 -18.19 -9.78
N LEU A 115 5.99 -18.92 -8.80
CA LEU A 115 5.20 -18.36 -7.71
C LEU A 115 6.06 -18.26 -6.44
N GLN A 116 6.66 -17.10 -6.21
CA GLN A 116 7.47 -16.82 -5.01
C GLN A 116 6.69 -15.96 -4.01
N ASN A 117 7.00 -16.13 -2.72
CA ASN A 117 6.48 -15.29 -1.63
C ASN A 117 4.95 -15.14 -1.65
N ILE A 118 4.26 -16.28 -1.80
CA ILE A 118 2.81 -16.39 -1.74
C ILE A 118 2.51 -17.49 -0.72
N LYS A 119 1.61 -17.20 0.22
CA LYS A 119 1.03 -18.18 1.13
C LYS A 119 -0.37 -18.56 0.66
N THR A 120 -0.72 -19.83 0.77
CA THR A 120 -2.04 -20.36 0.35
C THR A 120 -3.19 -19.65 1.05
N GLU A 121 -3.02 -19.31 2.33
CA GLU A 121 -3.97 -18.62 3.21
C GLU A 121 -4.33 -17.20 2.72
N GLU A 122 -3.39 -16.53 2.05
CA GLU A 122 -3.52 -15.16 1.60
C GLU A 122 -4.25 -15.07 0.24
N LEU A 123 -4.29 -16.17 -0.53
CA LEU A 123 -4.78 -16.17 -1.91
C LEU A 123 -6.31 -16.30 -2.00
N MET A 124 -6.96 -15.21 -2.41
CA MET A 124 -8.41 -15.19 -2.66
C MET A 124 -8.77 -15.70 -4.05
N LYS A 125 -8.02 -15.26 -5.08
CA LYS A 125 -8.32 -15.58 -6.49
C LYS A 125 -7.06 -15.55 -7.34
N ALA A 126 -6.94 -16.47 -8.28
CA ALA A 126 -5.90 -16.49 -9.29
C ALA A 126 -6.52 -16.58 -10.69
N ILE A 127 -6.15 -15.66 -11.58
CA ILE A 127 -6.72 -15.53 -12.92
C ILE A 127 -5.60 -15.48 -13.95
N VAL A 128 -5.66 -16.34 -14.96
CA VAL A 128 -4.86 -16.19 -16.16
C VAL A 128 -5.56 -15.20 -17.09
N MET A 129 -4.90 -14.09 -17.35
CA MET A 129 -5.30 -13.09 -18.35
C MET A 129 -4.60 -13.41 -19.66
N TYR A 130 -5.36 -13.56 -20.74
CA TYR A 130 -4.79 -13.83 -22.06
C TYR A 130 -5.61 -13.15 -23.17
N PRO A 131 -5.00 -12.83 -24.32
CA PRO A 131 -5.75 -12.31 -25.45
C PRO A 131 -6.70 -13.37 -25.99
N ARG A 132 -7.97 -13.02 -26.15
CA ARG A 132 -8.97 -13.91 -26.74
C ARG A 132 -8.74 -14.09 -28.24
N THR A 133 -8.29 -13.02 -28.89
CA THR A 133 -8.04 -12.95 -30.33
C THR A 133 -6.67 -12.35 -30.59
N MET A 134 -5.82 -13.06 -31.32
CA MET A 134 -4.47 -12.61 -31.67
C MET A 134 -4.27 -12.52 -33.19
N PHE A 135 -3.43 -11.58 -33.60
CA PHE A 135 -2.88 -11.51 -34.95
C PHE A 135 -1.44 -12.03 -34.94
N LEU A 136 -1.18 -13.05 -35.75
CA LEU A 136 0.09 -13.78 -35.80
C LEU A 136 0.59 -13.87 -37.25
N GLY A 137 1.09 -12.75 -37.79
CA GLY A 137 1.69 -12.63 -39.13
C GLY A 137 0.68 -12.83 -40.27
N ASP A 138 0.19 -14.06 -40.42
CA ASP A 138 -0.51 -14.55 -41.61
C ASP A 138 -2.04 -14.63 -41.42
N GLY A 139 -2.54 -14.26 -40.24
CA GLY A 139 -3.97 -14.35 -39.96
C GLY A 139 -4.35 -14.12 -38.51
N TYR A 140 -5.64 -14.33 -38.25
CA TYR A 140 -6.27 -14.16 -36.95
C TYR A 140 -6.50 -15.50 -36.29
N TYR A 141 -6.25 -15.54 -34.98
CA TYR A 141 -6.38 -16.74 -34.20
C TYR A 141 -7.25 -16.50 -32.97
N LEU A 142 -8.13 -17.45 -32.66
CA LEU A 142 -8.90 -17.48 -31.43
C LEU A 142 -8.15 -18.33 -30.41
N CYS A 143 -7.83 -17.73 -29.27
CA CYS A 143 -6.99 -18.36 -28.26
C CYS A 143 -7.79 -18.82 -27.04
N LYS A 144 -7.32 -19.90 -26.43
CA LYS A 144 -7.74 -20.42 -25.12
C LYS A 144 -6.50 -20.83 -24.33
N VAL A 145 -6.63 -20.92 -23.01
CA VAL A 145 -5.56 -21.39 -22.14
C VAL A 145 -5.89 -22.76 -21.56
N ASP A 146 -4.86 -23.57 -21.36
CA ASP A 146 -4.92 -24.87 -20.68
C ASP A 146 -3.76 -25.03 -19.69
N LEU A 147 -3.91 -25.92 -18.72
CA LEU A 147 -2.92 -26.15 -17.66
C LEU A 147 -2.23 -27.51 -17.83
N LEU A 148 -0.92 -27.57 -17.56
CA LEU A 148 -0.14 -28.80 -17.57
C LEU A 148 0.30 -29.21 -16.15
N PRO A 149 0.32 -30.52 -15.80
CA PRO A 149 -0.11 -31.69 -16.58
C PRO A 149 -1.59 -32.01 -16.30
N SER A 150 -2.41 -32.07 -17.35
CA SER A 150 -3.77 -32.64 -17.32
C SER A 150 -4.70 -32.13 -16.21
N ALA A 151 -5.24 -30.92 -16.38
CA ALA A 151 -6.57 -30.64 -15.89
C ALA A 151 -7.33 -30.01 -17.04
N GLY A 152 -7.97 -30.84 -17.87
CA GLY A 152 -8.88 -30.38 -18.92
C GLY A 152 -9.86 -29.39 -18.32
N LEU A 153 -9.54 -28.10 -18.46
CA LEU A 153 -10.18 -27.08 -17.68
C LEU A 153 -11.51 -26.77 -18.36
N PHE A 154 -12.61 -27.34 -17.85
CA PHE A 154 -13.95 -26.78 -18.04
C PHE A 154 -14.07 -25.45 -17.28
N THR A 155 -13.12 -24.54 -17.46
CA THR A 155 -13.22 -23.21 -16.88
C THR A 155 -14.23 -22.38 -17.64
N LYS A 156 -15.15 -21.76 -16.90
CA LYS A 156 -16.00 -20.68 -17.38
C LYS A 156 -15.10 -19.52 -17.82
N THR A 157 -14.63 -19.52 -19.07
CA THR A 157 -13.98 -18.37 -19.69
C THR A 157 -14.93 -17.19 -19.61
N ARG A 158 -14.55 -16.15 -18.88
CA ARG A 158 -15.32 -14.91 -18.83
C ARG A 158 -14.63 -13.86 -19.68
N VAL A 159 -15.44 -13.10 -20.40
CA VAL A 159 -14.99 -11.89 -21.09
C VAL A 159 -15.33 -10.72 -20.17
N PRO A 160 -14.35 -10.03 -19.57
CA PRO A 160 -14.64 -8.91 -18.70
C PRO A 160 -15.36 -7.79 -19.47
N PRO A 161 -16.41 -7.19 -18.88
CA PRO A 161 -17.15 -6.11 -19.52
C PRO A 161 -16.23 -4.91 -19.79
N GLY A 162 -16.26 -4.39 -21.02
CA GLY A 162 -15.45 -3.26 -21.46
C GLY A 162 -14.04 -3.60 -21.97
N ILE A 163 -13.59 -4.85 -21.88
CA ILE A 163 -12.30 -5.30 -22.41
C ILE A 163 -12.50 -6.58 -23.24
N TRP A 164 -13.22 -6.46 -24.35
CA TRP A 164 -13.65 -7.56 -25.25
C TRP A 164 -12.51 -8.41 -25.85
N VAL A 165 -11.29 -7.89 -25.74
CA VAL A 165 -10.08 -8.40 -26.36
C VAL A 165 -9.34 -9.39 -25.44
N TRP A 166 -9.55 -9.27 -24.13
CA TRP A 166 -8.94 -10.14 -23.12
C TRP A 166 -9.96 -11.17 -22.62
N ALA A 167 -9.47 -12.34 -22.24
CA ALA A 167 -10.25 -13.38 -21.59
C ALA A 167 -9.65 -13.71 -20.22
N GLU A 168 -10.53 -14.06 -19.31
CA GLU A 168 -10.22 -14.45 -17.94
C GLU A 168 -10.49 -15.94 -17.74
N THR A 169 -9.48 -16.65 -17.27
CA THR A 169 -9.61 -18.04 -16.81
C THR A 169 -9.25 -18.12 -15.33
N ASP A 170 -10.20 -18.53 -14.51
CA ASP A 170 -9.99 -18.73 -13.07
C ASP A 170 -9.27 -20.06 -12.82
N ILE A 171 -8.08 -19.99 -12.21
CA ILE A 171 -7.24 -21.15 -11.90
C ILE A 171 -6.98 -21.27 -10.39
N THR A 172 -7.83 -20.65 -9.58
CA THR A 172 -7.60 -20.51 -8.13
C THR A 172 -7.43 -21.85 -7.42
N SER A 173 -8.24 -22.86 -7.74
CA SER A 173 -8.13 -24.19 -7.14
C SER A 173 -6.79 -24.87 -7.45
N HIS A 174 -6.32 -24.76 -8.69
CA HIS A 174 -5.06 -25.34 -9.13
C HIS A 174 -3.85 -24.65 -8.46
N ILE A 175 -3.88 -23.31 -8.36
CA ILE A 175 -2.80 -22.58 -7.69
C ILE A 175 -2.73 -22.90 -6.20
N ARG A 176 -3.87 -23.07 -5.52
CA ARG A 176 -3.86 -23.45 -4.10
C ARG A 176 -3.17 -24.80 -3.89
N SER A 177 -3.50 -25.80 -4.70
CA SER A 177 -2.81 -27.09 -4.68
C SER A 177 -1.31 -26.95 -4.94
N LEU A 178 -0.93 -26.15 -5.95
CA LEU A 178 0.47 -25.96 -6.34
C LEU A 178 1.31 -25.20 -5.30
N LEU A 179 0.69 -24.33 -4.50
CA LEU A 179 1.39 -23.58 -3.45
C LEU A 179 1.80 -24.46 -2.26
N ASP A 180 1.11 -25.60 -2.09
CA ASP A 180 1.43 -26.60 -1.07
C ASP A 180 2.55 -27.55 -1.56
N ASP A 181 2.79 -27.62 -2.87
CA ASP A 181 3.89 -28.37 -3.47
C ASP A 181 5.25 -27.63 -3.35
N ALA A 182 6.32 -28.39 -3.22
CA ALA A 182 7.68 -27.84 -3.17
C ALA A 182 8.08 -27.12 -4.48
N ASN A 183 7.52 -27.56 -5.61
CA ASN A 183 7.85 -27.05 -6.93
C ASN A 183 6.82 -26.00 -7.37
N ARG A 184 7.01 -24.75 -6.95
CA ARG A 184 6.11 -23.61 -7.16
C ARG A 184 6.12 -23.07 -8.61
N SER A 185 6.16 -23.97 -9.59
CA SER A 185 6.21 -23.67 -11.02
C SER A 185 4.89 -24.01 -11.70
N LEU A 186 4.25 -23.01 -12.30
CA LEU A 186 3.01 -23.17 -13.05
C LEU A 186 3.32 -23.18 -14.55
N HIS A 187 2.82 -24.20 -15.23
CA HIS A 187 2.92 -24.33 -16.69
C HIS A 187 1.55 -24.10 -17.33
N VAL A 188 1.48 -23.10 -18.20
CA VAL A 188 0.26 -22.71 -18.93
C VAL A 188 0.52 -22.82 -20.42
N GLN A 189 -0.41 -23.45 -21.15
CA GLN A 189 -0.40 -23.47 -22.61
C GLN A 189 -1.40 -22.47 -23.15
N LEU A 190 -0.97 -21.64 -24.10
CA LEU A 190 -1.83 -20.82 -24.93
C LEU A 190 -2.08 -21.53 -26.26
N LEU A 191 -3.32 -21.95 -26.51
CA LEU A 191 -3.73 -22.64 -27.73
C LEU A 191 -4.55 -21.69 -28.60
N CYS A 192 -4.04 -21.34 -29.77
CA CYS A 192 -4.62 -20.39 -30.70
C CYS A 192 -5.01 -21.10 -32.00
N ARG A 193 -6.31 -21.12 -32.33
CA ARG A 193 -6.83 -21.73 -33.57
C ARG A 193 -7.03 -20.69 -34.66
N SER A 194 -6.55 -20.96 -35.87
CA SER A 194 -6.78 -20.08 -37.02
C SER A 194 -8.28 -19.93 -37.31
N VAL A 195 -8.73 -18.70 -37.54
CA VAL A 195 -10.11 -18.35 -37.90
C VAL A 195 -10.10 -17.69 -39.28
N GLY A 196 -10.77 -18.30 -40.26
CA GLY A 196 -10.78 -17.82 -41.65
C GLY A 196 -11.68 -16.61 -41.94
N ASN A 197 -12.18 -15.88 -40.94
CA ASN A 197 -13.23 -14.87 -41.12
C ASN A 197 -12.71 -13.42 -40.96
N ARG A 198 -13.01 -12.55 -41.94
CA ARG A 198 -12.48 -11.17 -42.11
C ARG A 198 -13.04 -10.16 -41.10
N ASN A 199 -14.18 -10.42 -40.46
CA ASN A 199 -14.86 -9.45 -39.58
C ASN A 199 -14.24 -9.28 -38.17
N THR A 200 -13.11 -9.92 -37.88
CA THR A 200 -12.47 -9.91 -36.55
C THR A 200 -11.23 -9.01 -36.45
N ARG A 201 -10.89 -8.25 -37.52
CA ARG A 201 -9.67 -7.41 -37.57
C ARG A 201 -9.59 -6.38 -36.44
N SER A 202 -10.70 -5.80 -36.03
CA SER A 202 -10.74 -4.72 -35.02
C SER A 202 -10.59 -5.19 -33.57
N LEU A 203 -10.64 -6.50 -33.31
CA LEU A 203 -10.61 -7.07 -31.95
C LEU A 203 -9.34 -7.89 -31.67
N ALA A 204 -8.43 -8.02 -32.62
CA ALA A 204 -7.22 -8.83 -32.48
C ALA A 204 -6.04 -8.01 -31.95
N VAL A 205 -5.23 -8.62 -31.09
CA VAL A 205 -4.02 -8.00 -30.54
C VAL A 205 -2.76 -8.59 -31.14
N SER A 206 -1.69 -7.79 -31.16
CA SER A 206 -0.36 -8.24 -31.56
C SER A 206 0.14 -9.38 -30.66
N ALA A 207 0.97 -10.26 -31.23
CA ALA A 207 1.71 -11.31 -30.53
C ALA A 207 2.58 -10.78 -29.36
N SER A 208 2.84 -9.47 -29.28
CA SER A 208 3.49 -8.85 -28.11
C SER A 208 2.68 -8.99 -26.81
N HIS A 209 1.37 -9.24 -26.91
CA HIS A 209 0.42 -9.34 -25.80
C HIS A 209 0.48 -10.71 -25.11
N ILE A 210 1.55 -10.90 -24.36
CA ILE A 210 1.86 -12.09 -23.59
C ILE A 210 0.88 -12.26 -22.42
N PRO A 211 0.28 -13.46 -22.26
CA PRO A 211 -0.53 -13.79 -21.09
C PRO A 211 0.19 -13.57 -19.76
N PHE A 212 -0.58 -13.25 -18.73
CA PHE A 212 -0.06 -12.99 -17.39
C PHE A 212 -1.01 -13.50 -16.32
N LEU A 213 -0.48 -13.69 -15.12
CA LEU A 213 -1.25 -14.18 -13.98
C LEU A 213 -1.60 -13.01 -13.05
N LEU A 214 -2.86 -12.87 -12.71
CA LEU A 214 -3.35 -11.95 -11.69
C LEU A 214 -3.69 -12.71 -10.42
N LEU A 215 -3.05 -12.33 -9.32
CA LEU A 215 -3.27 -12.89 -8.00
C LEU A 215 -3.93 -11.83 -7.13
N HIS A 216 -5.10 -12.15 -6.57
CA HIS A 216 -5.83 -11.30 -5.65
C HIS A 216 -5.67 -11.87 -4.24
N PHE A 217 -5.26 -11.02 -3.30
CA PHE A 217 -5.00 -11.42 -1.92
C PHE A 217 -6.05 -10.91 -0.95
N ASN A 218 -6.16 -11.61 0.18
CA ASN A 218 -7.06 -11.28 1.27
C ASN A 218 -6.48 -10.13 2.11
N PRO A 219 -7.23 -9.03 2.32
CA PRO A 219 -6.78 -7.92 3.17
C PRO A 219 -6.41 -8.34 4.60
N LYS A 220 -7.13 -9.32 5.16
CA LYS A 220 -7.02 -9.71 6.59
C LYS A 220 -5.64 -10.24 6.98
N PHE A 221 -4.91 -10.85 6.06
CA PHE A 221 -3.61 -11.46 6.37
C PHE A 221 -2.45 -10.47 6.20
N HIS A 222 -2.61 -9.45 5.36
CA HIS A 222 -1.58 -8.43 5.15
C HIS A 222 -1.50 -7.40 6.28
N ASN A 223 -2.56 -7.26 7.08
CA ASN A 223 -2.57 -6.39 8.26
C ASN A 223 -2.05 -7.08 9.54
N ARG A 224 -1.89 -8.41 9.55
CA ARG A 224 -1.58 -9.19 10.77
C ARG A 224 -0.16 -8.96 11.32
N SER A 225 0.79 -8.55 10.48
CA SER A 225 2.12 -8.09 10.91
C SER A 225 2.10 -6.69 11.55
N THR A 226 1.04 -5.91 11.32
CA THR A 226 0.86 -4.55 11.84
C THR A 226 -0.09 -4.52 13.05
N GLU A 227 -1.08 -5.42 13.09
CA GLU A 227 -2.07 -5.52 14.17
C GLU A 227 -1.48 -6.02 15.49
N LYS A 228 -0.42 -6.85 15.48
CA LYS A 228 0.20 -7.37 16.72
C LYS A 228 0.79 -6.29 17.62
N ILE A 229 0.91 -5.04 17.16
CA ILE A 229 1.41 -3.90 17.94
C ILE A 229 0.32 -2.87 18.25
N LEU A 230 -0.73 -2.74 17.42
CA LEU A 230 -1.84 -1.79 17.64
C LEU A 230 -2.97 -2.37 18.49
N THR A 231 -3.03 -3.69 18.65
CA THR A 231 -4.06 -4.38 19.46
C THR A 231 -3.90 -4.23 20.97
N SER A 232 -2.85 -3.55 21.45
CA SER A 232 -2.76 -3.16 22.88
C SER A 232 -3.51 -1.86 23.22
N ILE A 233 -4.23 -1.22 22.28
CA ILE A 233 -4.95 0.05 22.54
C ILE A 233 -6.44 0.02 22.12
N SER A 234 -6.99 -1.12 21.68
CA SER A 234 -8.41 -1.19 21.29
C SER A 234 -9.26 -1.88 22.36
N GLU A 235 -9.87 -1.11 23.26
CA GLU A 235 -10.98 -1.56 24.09
C GLU A 235 -12.25 -1.80 23.24
N LYS A 236 -13.00 -2.82 23.64
CA LYS A 236 -14.24 -3.35 23.05
C LYS A 236 -15.32 -2.29 22.72
N PRO A 237 -16.24 -2.58 21.80
CA PRO A 237 -17.38 -1.71 21.51
C PRO A 237 -18.46 -1.80 22.61
N GLU A 238 -18.87 -0.65 23.15
CA GLU A 238 -19.99 -0.50 24.08
C GLU A 238 -21.36 -0.33 23.38
N PRO A 239 -22.49 -0.54 24.10
CA PRO A 239 -23.77 -0.91 23.51
C PRO A 239 -24.61 0.26 23.00
N ARG A 240 -25.60 -0.09 22.17
CA ARG A 240 -26.60 0.79 21.57
C ARG A 240 -27.41 1.55 22.63
N VAL A 241 -27.12 2.84 22.81
CA VAL A 241 -27.96 3.75 23.60
C VAL A 241 -29.10 4.29 22.72
N LEU A 242 -30.32 3.99 23.14
CA LEU A 242 -31.58 4.46 22.54
C LEU A 242 -31.64 6.00 22.52
N ARG A 243 -31.90 6.57 21.34
CA ARG A 243 -32.15 8.00 21.12
C ARG A 243 -33.33 8.49 21.98
N ARG A 244 -33.06 9.36 22.96
CA ARG A 244 -34.07 10.21 23.60
C ARG A 244 -33.87 11.67 23.14
N LYS A 245 -34.96 12.33 22.75
CA LYS A 245 -35.00 13.74 22.30
C LYS A 245 -34.52 14.69 23.42
N PRO A 246 -33.81 15.78 23.09
CA PRO A 246 -33.39 16.75 24.10
C PRO A 246 -34.57 17.61 24.56
N ARG A 247 -34.76 17.71 25.88
CA ARG A 247 -35.59 18.76 26.53
C ARG A 247 -34.79 20.06 26.50
N GLN A 248 -35.41 21.14 26.02
CA GLN A 248 -34.82 22.48 26.07
C GLN A 248 -34.69 22.92 27.53
N VAL A 249 -33.48 23.26 27.97
CA VAL A 249 -33.20 23.89 29.26
C VAL A 249 -32.82 25.34 28.98
N GLY A 250 -33.51 26.26 29.63
CA GLY A 250 -33.42 27.71 29.42
C GLY A 250 -32.04 28.28 29.70
N THR A 251 -31.66 29.25 28.87
CA THR A 251 -30.42 30.01 28.90
C THR A 251 -30.32 30.87 30.16
N PHE A 252 -29.49 30.47 31.14
CA PHE A 252 -28.96 31.40 32.13
C PHE A 252 -27.75 32.13 31.53
N GLY A 253 -27.94 33.43 31.26
CA GLY A 253 -26.91 34.28 30.67
C GLY A 253 -25.80 34.62 31.65
N ILE A 254 -24.66 33.94 31.54
CA ILE A 254 -23.39 34.42 32.09
C ILE A 254 -22.65 35.12 30.95
N LYS A 255 -22.62 36.45 30.98
CA LYS A 255 -21.80 37.27 30.05
C LYS A 255 -20.32 37.08 30.40
N LEU A 256 -19.61 36.23 29.66
CA LEU A 256 -18.15 36.27 29.63
C LEU A 256 -17.67 37.46 28.76
N PRO A 257 -16.61 38.18 29.16
CA PRO A 257 -16.10 39.32 28.40
C PRO A 257 -15.55 38.87 27.04
N LYS A 258 -15.89 39.62 25.99
CA LYS A 258 -15.37 39.43 24.64
C LYS A 258 -13.86 39.68 24.66
N LEU A 259 -13.06 38.61 24.58
CA LEU A 259 -11.64 38.71 24.25
C LEU A 259 -11.52 38.98 22.73
N SER A 260 -11.36 40.24 22.37
CA SER A 260 -10.98 40.65 21.01
C SER A 260 -9.51 40.29 20.79
N ASN A 261 -9.28 39.17 20.09
CA ASN A 261 -8.17 38.88 19.17
C ASN A 261 -8.24 37.39 18.72
N GLN A 262 -9.38 36.99 18.13
CA GLN A 262 -9.62 35.58 17.78
C GLN A 262 -9.00 35.13 16.45
N SER A 263 -8.57 36.02 15.56
CA SER A 263 -8.06 35.59 14.25
C SER A 263 -6.64 35.00 14.28
N GLU A 264 -5.84 35.30 15.32
CA GLU A 264 -4.53 34.67 15.54
C GLU A 264 -4.58 33.49 16.51
N GLN A 265 -5.45 33.51 17.52
CA GLN A 265 -5.59 32.37 18.45
C GLN A 265 -6.27 31.14 17.82
N LEU A 266 -7.15 31.33 16.82
CA LEU A 266 -7.71 30.23 16.04
C LEU A 266 -6.66 29.46 15.21
N LYS A 267 -5.49 30.07 14.93
CA LYS A 267 -4.43 29.45 14.12
C LYS A 267 -3.66 28.35 14.84
N ASN A 268 -3.68 28.31 16.18
CA ASN A 268 -2.90 27.35 16.97
C ASN A 268 -3.71 26.21 17.57
N HIS A 269 -5.03 26.12 17.37
CA HIS A 269 -5.78 24.96 17.89
C HIS A 269 -5.43 23.65 17.18
N CYS A 270 -5.54 22.55 17.94
CA CYS A 270 -5.36 21.20 17.42
C CYS A 270 -6.23 20.97 16.19
N SER A 271 -5.56 20.78 15.05
CA SER A 271 -6.21 20.65 13.75
C SER A 271 -5.37 19.81 12.80
N LEU A 272 -6.04 19.21 11.83
CA LEU A 272 -5.39 18.49 10.75
C LEU A 272 -4.77 19.49 9.78
N ARG A 273 -3.49 19.29 9.46
CA ARG A 273 -2.74 20.11 8.51
C ARG A 273 -2.35 19.27 7.30
N PRO A 274 -2.50 19.79 6.07
CA PRO A 274 -1.99 19.11 4.90
C PRO A 274 -0.46 19.11 4.90
N PHE A 275 0.14 18.01 4.47
CA PHE A 275 1.58 17.87 4.27
C PHE A 275 1.80 17.02 3.03
N TRP A 276 2.57 17.52 2.06
CA TRP A 276 2.83 16.81 0.82
C TRP A 276 4.20 16.15 0.85
N VAL A 277 4.24 14.87 0.55
CA VAL A 277 5.49 14.11 0.39
C VAL A 277 5.52 13.49 -0.99
N SER A 278 6.67 13.62 -1.67
CA SER A 278 6.94 12.86 -2.89
C SER A 278 7.78 11.64 -2.57
N PHE A 279 7.47 10.51 -3.20
CA PHE A 279 8.30 9.32 -3.07
C PHE A 279 9.72 9.48 -3.62
N HIS A 280 9.95 10.46 -4.51
CA HIS A 280 11.29 10.82 -4.92
C HIS A 280 12.13 11.39 -3.76
N GLN A 281 11.52 12.21 -2.89
CA GLN A 281 12.22 12.75 -1.70
C GLN A 281 12.59 11.64 -0.70
N LEU A 282 11.86 10.53 -0.73
CA LEU A 282 12.14 9.34 0.08
C LEU A 282 13.10 8.35 -0.64
N GLY A 283 13.46 8.62 -1.90
CA GLY A 283 14.27 7.74 -2.73
C GLY A 283 13.54 6.46 -3.18
N TRP A 284 12.21 6.47 -3.22
CA TRP A 284 11.37 5.30 -3.53
C TRP A 284 10.75 5.32 -4.93
N ASP A 285 10.97 6.38 -5.71
CA ASP A 285 10.43 6.59 -7.06
C ASP A 285 10.97 5.62 -8.14
N HIS A 286 11.97 4.82 -7.80
CA HIS A 286 12.54 3.79 -8.68
C HIS A 286 11.72 2.49 -8.68
N TRP A 287 10.95 2.22 -7.62
CA TRP A 287 10.09 1.03 -7.51
C TRP A 287 8.61 1.38 -7.28
N ILE A 288 8.28 2.57 -6.77
CA ILE A 288 6.90 3.07 -6.75
C ILE A 288 6.57 3.67 -8.11
N ILE A 289 5.58 3.08 -8.78
CA ILE A 289 5.04 3.55 -10.06
C ILE A 289 4.02 4.67 -9.80
N ALA A 290 3.11 4.48 -8.84
CA ALA A 290 2.08 5.45 -8.48
C ALA A 290 1.64 5.30 -7.02
N PRO A 291 1.20 6.37 -6.34
CA PRO A 291 1.24 7.76 -6.80
C PRO A 291 2.67 8.30 -6.74
N HIS A 292 2.95 9.47 -7.33
CA HIS A 292 4.27 10.11 -7.24
C HIS A 292 4.42 10.99 -5.99
N ARG A 293 3.30 11.49 -5.48
CA ARG A 293 3.18 12.31 -4.28
C ARG A 293 1.84 12.02 -3.63
N TYR A 294 1.77 12.19 -2.33
CA TYR A 294 0.51 12.10 -1.59
C TYR A 294 0.51 13.07 -0.40
N ASN A 295 -0.67 13.29 0.16
CA ASN A 295 -0.86 14.08 1.36
C ASN A 295 -1.21 13.17 2.55
N PRO A 296 -0.22 12.68 3.33
CA PRO A 296 -0.48 11.96 4.58
C PRO A 296 -1.24 12.81 5.61
N GLY A 297 -1.12 14.14 5.56
CA GLY A 297 -1.60 15.02 6.62
C GLY A 297 -0.84 14.81 7.94
N TYR A 298 -0.98 15.76 8.86
CA TYR A 298 -0.44 15.64 10.22
C TYR A 298 -1.24 16.51 11.18
N CYS A 299 -1.27 16.13 12.45
CA CYS A 299 -1.95 16.90 13.49
C CYS A 299 -0.99 17.91 14.10
N LYS A 300 -1.44 19.17 14.20
CA LYS A 300 -0.67 20.26 14.81
C LYS A 300 -1.59 21.23 15.53
N GLY A 301 -1.08 21.72 16.65
CA GLY A 301 -1.70 22.77 17.46
C GLY A 301 -1.82 22.35 18.91
N ASP A 302 -2.30 23.29 19.71
CA ASP A 302 -2.49 23.16 21.13
C ASP A 302 -3.91 22.71 21.44
N CYS A 303 -4.00 21.83 22.44
CA CYS A 303 -5.27 21.40 22.98
C CYS A 303 -5.85 22.50 23.88
N PRO A 304 -7.14 22.87 23.70
CA PRO A 304 -7.74 23.94 24.49
C PRO A 304 -7.79 23.56 25.97
N ARG A 305 -7.81 24.57 26.84
CA ARG A 305 -7.84 24.39 28.31
C ARG A 305 -9.07 23.61 28.78
N LEU A 306 -10.19 23.73 28.07
CA LEU A 306 -11.39 22.93 28.27
C LEU A 306 -11.63 22.09 27.01
N LEU A 307 -11.46 20.77 27.14
CA LEU A 307 -11.75 19.84 26.06
C LEU A 307 -13.27 19.69 25.95
N HIS A 308 -13.83 20.20 24.85
CA HIS A 308 -15.24 20.07 24.54
C HIS A 308 -15.48 18.78 23.76
N ALA A 309 -16.74 18.31 23.72
CA ALA A 309 -17.13 17.09 23.01
C ALA A 309 -16.74 17.05 21.52
N GLY A 310 -16.48 18.21 20.90
CA GLY A 310 -16.07 18.30 19.49
C GLY A 310 -14.68 17.73 19.17
N TYR A 311 -13.81 17.45 20.17
CA TYR A 311 -12.48 16.87 19.93
C TYR A 311 -12.45 15.33 19.97
N ASN A 312 -13.57 14.67 20.30
CA ASN A 312 -13.63 13.21 20.52
C ASN A 312 -12.55 12.68 21.49
N SER A 313 -12.14 13.50 22.46
CA SER A 313 -11.15 13.14 23.46
C SER A 313 -11.73 12.14 24.46
N PRO A 314 -10.96 11.13 24.90
CA PRO A 314 -11.41 10.22 25.95
C PRO A 314 -11.58 10.97 27.27
N ASN A 315 -12.45 10.46 28.15
CA ASN A 315 -12.68 11.06 29.48
C ASN A 315 -11.36 11.22 30.27
N HIS A 316 -10.43 10.28 30.13
CA HIS A 316 -9.09 10.39 30.71
C HIS A 316 -8.36 11.69 30.29
N ALA A 317 -8.36 12.04 29.00
CA ALA A 317 -7.72 13.25 28.50
C ALA A 317 -8.43 14.52 28.99
N ILE A 318 -9.77 14.48 29.11
CA ILE A 318 -10.56 15.59 29.67
C ILE A 318 -10.17 15.84 31.14
N ILE A 319 -10.14 14.78 31.96
CA ILE A 319 -9.79 14.87 33.38
C ILE A 319 -8.32 15.24 33.57
N GLN A 320 -7.40 14.65 32.81
CA GLN A 320 -5.98 15.00 32.86
C GLN A 320 -5.74 16.48 32.55
N ASN A 321 -6.42 17.02 31.52
CA ASN A 321 -6.34 18.44 31.22
C ASN A 321 -6.92 19.29 32.36
N PHE A 322 -8.05 18.88 32.95
CA PHE A 322 -8.61 19.57 34.11
C PHE A 322 -7.63 19.59 35.31
N ILE A 323 -6.98 18.47 35.61
CA ILE A 323 -5.94 18.36 36.66
C ILE A 323 -4.78 19.31 36.35
N ASN A 324 -4.26 19.34 35.12
CA ASN A 324 -3.22 20.30 34.73
C ASN A 324 -3.62 21.76 34.98
N GLN A 325 -4.87 22.12 34.70
CA GLN A 325 -5.32 23.51 34.73
C GLN A 325 -5.68 24.00 36.14
N VAL A 326 -6.19 23.11 37.00
CA VAL A 326 -6.82 23.49 38.27
C VAL A 326 -6.08 22.93 39.48
N VAL A 327 -5.51 21.73 39.37
CA VAL A 327 -4.97 21.00 40.53
C VAL A 327 -3.45 21.07 40.57
N ASP A 328 -2.78 20.64 39.49
CA ASP A 328 -1.33 20.54 39.43
C ASP A 328 -0.82 20.79 38.00
N GLY A 329 -0.18 21.94 37.81
CA GLY A 329 0.40 22.36 36.52
C GLY A 329 1.57 21.48 36.03
N SER A 330 2.11 20.60 36.87
CA SER A 330 3.16 19.64 36.48
C SER A 330 2.62 18.47 35.64
N VAL A 331 1.33 18.16 35.77
CA VAL A 331 0.67 17.11 34.97
C VAL A 331 0.66 17.54 33.51
N PRO A 332 1.15 16.73 32.55
CA PRO A 332 1.25 17.17 31.15
C PRO A 332 -0.13 17.38 30.53
N ARG A 333 -0.24 18.40 29.66
CA ARG A 333 -1.45 18.62 28.85
C ARG A 333 -1.59 17.52 27.78
N PRO A 334 -2.82 17.18 27.37
CA PRO A 334 -3.06 16.32 26.21
C PRO A 334 -2.40 16.89 24.95
N SER A 335 -1.93 15.99 24.09
CA SER A 335 -1.25 16.33 22.83
C SER A 335 -2.22 16.25 21.65
N CYS A 336 -1.99 17.07 20.62
CA CYS A 336 -2.74 16.99 19.37
C CYS A 336 -2.21 15.85 18.51
N VAL A 337 -3.00 14.78 18.39
CA VAL A 337 -2.61 13.54 17.69
C VAL A 337 -3.69 13.11 16.70
N PRO A 338 -3.36 12.30 15.67
CA PRO A 338 -4.38 11.78 14.77
C PRO A 338 -5.37 10.86 15.50
N TYR A 339 -6.65 11.03 15.17
CA TYR A 339 -7.76 10.26 15.73
C TYR A 339 -8.20 9.13 14.81
N SER A 340 -8.37 9.45 13.52
CA SER A 340 -8.70 8.47 12.48
C SER A 340 -7.71 8.55 11.32
N TYR A 341 -7.54 7.41 10.66
CA TYR A 341 -6.67 7.29 9.51
C TYR A 341 -7.40 6.65 8.32
N GLY A 342 -7.03 7.09 7.13
CA GLY A 342 -7.41 6.52 5.85
C GLY A 342 -6.27 5.75 5.19
N PRO A 343 -6.59 4.91 4.20
CA PRO A 343 -5.62 4.14 3.44
C PRO A 343 -5.01 4.93 2.27
N ILE A 344 -3.87 4.45 1.77
CA ILE A 344 -3.30 4.84 0.47
C ILE A 344 -3.16 3.63 -0.45
N SER A 345 -3.55 3.78 -1.71
CA SER A 345 -3.28 2.83 -2.78
C SER A 345 -1.91 3.09 -3.38
N VAL A 346 -1.10 2.04 -3.52
CA VAL A 346 0.25 2.11 -4.09
C VAL A 346 0.37 1.07 -5.19
N LEU A 347 0.92 1.48 -6.33
CA LEU A 347 1.35 0.61 -7.42
C LEU A 347 2.88 0.59 -7.46
N MET A 348 3.46 -0.60 -7.37
CA MET A 348 4.90 -0.78 -7.21
C MET A 348 5.45 -1.99 -7.97
N ILE A 349 6.76 -2.01 -8.16
CA ILE A 349 7.53 -3.13 -8.71
C ILE A 349 8.17 -3.88 -7.54
N GLU A 350 7.88 -5.16 -7.42
CA GLU A 350 8.50 -6.03 -6.42
C GLU A 350 9.91 -6.47 -6.86
N PRO A 351 10.77 -6.95 -5.94
CA PRO A 351 12.13 -7.42 -6.26
C PRO A 351 12.18 -8.50 -7.36
N GLY A 352 11.14 -9.33 -7.48
CA GLY A 352 11.00 -10.33 -8.54
C GLY A 352 10.57 -9.78 -9.90
N GLY A 353 10.49 -8.45 -10.07
CA GLY A 353 10.08 -7.79 -11.30
C GLY A 353 8.58 -7.91 -11.61
N ASN A 354 7.78 -8.35 -10.64
CA ASN A 354 6.32 -8.39 -10.70
C ASN A 354 5.74 -7.03 -10.31
N ILE A 355 4.53 -6.73 -10.80
CA ILE A 355 3.85 -5.47 -10.47
C ILE A 355 2.82 -5.75 -9.38
N LEU A 356 2.89 -5.02 -8.27
CA LEU A 356 1.96 -5.14 -7.16
C LEU A 356 1.15 -3.84 -7.02
N TYR A 357 -0.17 -3.97 -7.03
CA TYR A 357 -1.08 -2.98 -6.47
C TYR A 357 -1.39 -3.39 -5.03
N LYS A 358 -1.24 -2.49 -4.07
CA LYS A 358 -1.58 -2.73 -2.67
C LYS A 358 -2.13 -1.49 -2.01
N GLU A 359 -3.16 -1.68 -1.21
CA GLU A 359 -3.68 -0.67 -0.32
C GLU A 359 -3.04 -0.80 1.06
N TYR A 360 -2.46 0.29 1.56
CA TYR A 360 -1.84 0.38 2.88
C TYR A 360 -2.73 1.22 3.80
N GLU A 361 -3.26 0.58 4.85
CA GLU A 361 -4.06 1.24 5.87
C GLU A 361 -3.20 2.11 6.80
N ASN A 362 -3.86 3.04 7.51
CA ASN A 362 -3.24 3.92 8.50
C ASN A 362 -2.11 4.82 7.96
N MET A 363 -2.25 5.28 6.71
CA MET A 363 -1.22 6.06 6.01
C MET A 363 -1.57 7.55 5.82
N ILE A 364 -2.85 7.91 5.98
CA ILE A 364 -3.36 9.28 5.83
C ILE A 364 -4.12 9.66 7.09
N ALA A 365 -3.71 10.68 7.83
CA ALA A 365 -4.50 11.23 8.93
C ALA A 365 -5.75 11.93 8.38
N GLU A 366 -6.93 11.52 8.84
CA GLU A 366 -8.23 12.08 8.40
C GLU A 366 -8.82 13.05 9.43
N SER A 367 -8.47 12.89 10.70
CA SER A 367 -8.92 13.76 11.79
C SER A 367 -7.92 13.79 12.94
N CYS A 368 -8.02 14.81 13.79
CA CYS A 368 -7.17 15.00 14.96
C CYS A 368 -8.01 15.04 16.24
N THR A 369 -7.41 14.60 17.34
CA THR A 369 -7.96 14.67 18.70
C THR A 369 -6.90 15.17 19.68
N CYS A 370 -7.34 15.51 20.88
CA CYS A 370 -6.50 15.78 22.03
C CYS A 370 -6.47 14.55 22.93
N ARG A 371 -5.31 13.93 23.11
CA ARG A 371 -5.16 12.71 23.92
C ARG A 371 -3.96 12.75 24.85
#